data_AF-A0AAN8FMK1-F1
#
_entry.id   AF-A0AAN8FMK1-F1
#
_cell.length_a   1.000
_cell.length_b   1.000
_cell.length_c   1.000
_cell.angle_alpha   90.00
_cell.angle_beta   90.00
_cell.angle_gamma   90.00
#
_symmetry.space_group_name_H-M   'P 1'
#
loop_
_entity.id
_entity.type
_entity.pdbx_description
1 polymer ?
#
loop_
_entity_poly.entity_id
_entity_poly.type
_entity_poly.pdbx_seq_one_letter_code
_entity_poly.pdbx_strand_id
1 'polypeptide(L)'
;MADTPSEKITPDKALSVDPDCAYFNVTGGKSDHMLVNLGENRLAVKIRCSNNALYRVSPSAMFIDAGQCQNLVVIRQAGPARSDKLILQFLPCGKEVEDCKEFFKQADKDGAKPETLRISLKVRRKFRLLQSIFLMLK
;
A
#
# COMPACT_ATOMS: atom_id res chain seq x y z
N MET A 1 -14.07 -5.06 -26.06
CA MET A 1 -13.41 -5.66 -24.88
C MET A 1 -12.57 -4.55 -24.29
N ALA A 2 -12.93 -4.05 -23.11
CA ALA A 2 -12.33 -2.84 -22.56
C ALA A 2 -10.95 -3.18 -21.99
N ASP A 3 -9.91 -2.69 -22.65
CA ASP A 3 -8.56 -2.67 -22.11
C ASP A 3 -8.57 -1.89 -20.79
N THR A 4 -8.39 -2.62 -19.69
CA THR A 4 -8.00 -2.04 -18.41
C THR A 4 -6.64 -1.37 -18.60
N PRO A 5 -6.48 -0.07 -18.32
CA PRO A 5 -5.17 0.55 -18.35
C PRO A 5 -4.39 0.01 -17.16
N SER A 6 -3.56 -1.02 -17.38
CA SER A 6 -2.46 -1.36 -16.49
C SER A 6 -1.64 -0.10 -16.32
N GLU A 7 -1.66 0.44 -15.10
CA GLU A 7 -0.88 1.61 -14.71
C GLU A 7 0.58 1.33 -15.09
N LYS A 8 1.11 2.17 -15.97
CA LYS A 8 2.47 2.04 -16.51
C LYS A 8 3.44 1.77 -15.36
N ILE A 9 4.08 0.62 -15.38
CA ILE A 9 5.33 0.38 -14.65
C ILE A 9 6.29 1.45 -15.19
N THR A 10 6.44 2.56 -14.48
CA THR A 10 7.49 3.53 -14.80
C THR A 10 8.81 2.84 -14.44
N PRO A 11 9.67 2.54 -15.42
CA PRO A 11 10.90 1.77 -15.22
C PRO A 11 11.98 2.51 -14.39
N ASP A 12 11.67 3.71 -13.89
CA ASP A 12 12.61 4.58 -13.19
C ASP A 12 12.58 4.43 -11.65
N LYS A 13 11.72 3.58 -11.07
CA LYS A 13 11.63 3.40 -9.61
C LYS A 13 12.29 2.10 -9.15
N ALA A 14 13.17 2.23 -8.16
CA ALA A 14 13.87 1.10 -7.53
C ALA A 14 12.94 0.17 -6.73
N LEU A 15 11.75 0.62 -6.37
CA LEU A 15 10.75 -0.19 -5.66
C LEU A 15 9.51 -0.40 -6.54
N SER A 16 9.03 -1.64 -6.58
CA SER A 16 7.76 -2.02 -7.20
C SER A 16 6.79 -2.56 -6.15
N VAL A 17 5.49 -2.44 -6.40
CA VAL A 17 4.45 -2.97 -5.52
C VAL A 17 3.35 -3.65 -6.33
N ASP A 18 2.93 -4.84 -5.88
CA ASP A 18 1.84 -5.58 -6.51
C ASP A 18 0.94 -6.26 -5.45
N PRO A 19 -0.39 -6.05 -5.46
CA PRO A 19 -1.12 -5.07 -6.28
C PRO A 19 -0.90 -3.63 -5.78
N ASP A 20 -1.03 -2.64 -6.66
CA ASP A 20 -1.00 -1.19 -6.31
C ASP A 20 -2.35 -0.65 -5.79
N CYS A 21 -3.37 -1.52 -5.75
CA CYS A 21 -4.71 -1.18 -5.33
C CYS A 21 -5.32 -2.30 -4.48
N ALA A 22 -5.83 -1.94 -3.31
CA ALA A 22 -6.55 -2.83 -2.41
C ALA A 22 -8.05 -2.54 -2.42
N TYR A 23 -8.87 -3.59 -2.44
CA TYR A 23 -10.33 -3.50 -2.38
C TYR A 23 -10.85 -4.10 -1.08
N PHE A 24 -11.56 -3.28 -0.30
CA PHE A 24 -12.17 -3.69 0.96
C PHE A 24 -13.69 -3.58 0.92
N ASN A 25 -14.36 -4.26 1.86
CA ASN A 25 -15.76 -4.08 2.14
C ASN A 25 -15.95 -3.14 3.34
N VAL A 26 -17.16 -2.59 3.49
CA VAL A 26 -17.52 -1.77 4.67
C VAL A 26 -17.37 -2.53 5.99
N THR A 27 -17.53 -3.85 5.97
CA THR A 27 -17.33 -4.76 7.11
C THR A 27 -15.86 -5.01 7.44
N GLY A 28 -14.92 -4.48 6.64
CA GLY A 28 -13.49 -4.70 6.80
C GLY A 28 -12.92 -5.68 5.76
N GLY A 29 -11.72 -6.19 6.04
CA GLY A 29 -11.04 -7.18 5.20
C GLY A 29 -9.51 -7.14 5.37
N LYS A 30 -8.83 -8.02 4.64
CA LYS A 30 -7.37 -8.10 4.57
C LYS A 30 -6.94 -8.01 3.11
N SER A 31 -5.83 -7.30 2.86
CA SER A 31 -5.14 -7.25 1.57
C SER A 31 -3.65 -7.50 1.81
N ASP A 32 -3.05 -8.32 0.97
CA ASP A 32 -1.61 -8.62 0.98
C ASP A 32 -0.98 -7.95 -0.26
N HIS A 33 0.20 -7.35 -0.09
CA HIS A 33 0.92 -6.63 -1.13
C HIS A 33 2.39 -7.06 -1.13
N MET A 34 2.93 -7.37 -2.30
CA MET A 34 4.33 -7.68 -2.49
C MET A 34 5.11 -6.42 -2.84
N LEU A 35 6.12 -6.09 -2.06
CA LEU A 35 7.07 -5.02 -2.37
C LEU A 35 8.33 -5.68 -2.92
N VAL A 36 8.80 -5.24 -4.09
CA VAL A 36 9.97 -5.81 -4.77
C VAL A 36 11.02 -4.73 -5.00
N ASN A 37 12.22 -4.92 -4.48
CA ASN A 37 13.35 -4.05 -4.75
C ASN A 37 14.02 -4.46 -6.07
N LEU A 38 13.80 -3.65 -7.11
CA LEU A 38 14.38 -3.81 -8.43
C LEU A 38 15.73 -3.08 -8.59
N GLY A 39 16.13 -2.30 -7.57
CA GLY A 39 17.40 -1.59 -7.55
C GLY A 39 18.57 -2.46 -7.07
N GLU A 40 19.77 -1.89 -7.18
CA GLU A 40 21.04 -2.54 -6.81
C GLU A 40 21.39 -2.36 -5.32
N ASN A 41 20.77 -1.39 -4.66
CA ASN A 41 21.04 -1.04 -3.26
C ASN A 41 19.93 -1.55 -2.35
N ARG A 42 20.26 -1.83 -1.09
CA ARG A 42 19.27 -2.11 -0.04
C ARG A 42 18.39 -0.87 0.15
N LEU A 43 17.08 -1.07 0.23
CA LEU A 43 16.11 0.01 0.44
C LEU A 43 15.57 -0.02 1.86
N ALA A 44 15.56 1.13 2.53
CA ALA A 44 14.74 1.36 3.71
C ALA A 44 13.38 1.87 3.27
N VAL A 45 12.29 1.24 3.73
CA VAL A 45 10.92 1.57 3.35
C VAL A 45 10.11 1.90 4.61
N LYS A 46 9.48 3.06 4.63
CA LYS A 46 8.56 3.52 5.67
C LYS A 46 7.16 3.68 5.09
N ILE A 47 6.19 3.03 5.73
CA ILE A 47 4.81 3.01 5.27
C ILE A 47 3.99 3.98 6.12
N ARG A 48 3.25 4.87 5.46
CA ARG A 48 2.28 5.77 6.10
C ARG A 48 0.89 5.52 5.55
N CYS A 49 -0.12 5.57 6.40
CA CYS A 49 -1.52 5.48 6.00
C CYS A 49 -2.24 6.82 6.20
N SER A 50 -3.19 7.14 5.33
CA SER A 50 -4.06 8.31 5.49
C SER A 50 -5.03 8.19 6.67
N ASN A 51 -5.32 6.97 7.12
CA ASN A 51 -6.30 6.72 8.17
C ASN A 51 -5.90 5.54 9.07
N ASN A 52 -5.16 5.84 10.13
CA ASN A 52 -4.71 4.84 11.09
C ASN A 52 -5.82 4.34 12.04
N ALA A 53 -7.01 4.95 12.02
CA ALA A 53 -8.12 4.52 12.86
C ALA A 53 -8.79 3.25 12.31
N LEU A 54 -8.92 3.15 10.99
CA LEU A 54 -9.58 2.00 10.33
C LEU A 54 -8.59 0.99 9.75
N TYR A 55 -7.35 1.38 9.47
CA TYR A 55 -6.37 0.51 8.84
C TYR A 55 -5.23 0.17 9.78
N ARG A 56 -4.87 -1.11 9.80
CA ARG A 56 -3.66 -1.64 10.44
C ARG A 56 -2.75 -2.17 9.35
N VAL A 57 -1.49 -1.75 9.40
CA VAL A 57 -0.48 -2.05 8.38
C VAL A 57 0.70 -2.71 9.06
N SER A 58 1.15 -3.84 8.51
CA SER A 58 2.29 -4.59 9.06
C SER A 58 3.15 -5.17 7.92
N PRO A 59 4.46 -4.92 7.90
CA PRO A 59 5.22 -4.02 8.79
C PRO A 59 4.98 -2.53 8.46
N SER A 60 5.30 -1.62 9.40
CA SER A 60 5.20 -0.16 9.18
C SER A 60 6.51 0.49 8.73
N ALA A 61 7.63 -0.18 8.95
CA ALA A 61 8.96 0.17 8.48
C ALA A 61 9.75 -1.13 8.29
N MET A 62 10.58 -1.20 7.26
CA MET A 62 11.27 -2.42 6.87
C MET A 62 12.47 -2.12 5.97
N PHE A 63 13.36 -3.10 5.82
CA PHE A 63 14.39 -3.10 4.81
C PHE A 63 14.10 -4.15 3.73
N ILE A 64 14.47 -3.87 2.50
CA ILE A 64 14.37 -4.79 1.38
C ILE A 64 15.72 -4.80 0.66
N ASP A 65 16.43 -5.91 0.71
CA ASP A 65 17.71 -6.06 0.03
C ASP A 65 17.54 -6.06 -1.49
N ALA A 66 18.62 -5.79 -2.23
CA ALA A 66 18.60 -5.74 -3.69
C ALA A 66 18.12 -7.06 -4.29
N GLY A 67 17.16 -6.99 -5.21
CA GLY A 67 16.53 -8.16 -5.84
C GLY A 67 15.63 -9.00 -4.92
N GLN A 68 15.41 -8.58 -3.67
CA GLN A 68 14.52 -9.26 -2.73
C GLN A 68 13.11 -8.65 -2.74
N CYS A 69 12.16 -9.42 -2.20
CA CYS A 69 10.80 -8.98 -2.02
C CYS A 69 10.33 -9.21 -0.58
N GLN A 70 9.35 -8.42 -0.16
CA GLN A 70 8.80 -8.54 1.18
C GLN A 70 7.29 -8.26 1.18
N ASN A 71 6.55 -9.02 1.97
CA ASN A 71 5.10 -8.89 2.07
C ASN A 71 4.70 -7.74 3.01
N LEU A 72 3.67 -7.00 2.60
CA LEU A 72 2.99 -5.93 3.34
C LEU A 72 1.52 -6.30 3.50
N VAL A 73 1.09 -6.41 4.75
CA VAL A 73 -0.28 -6.77 5.10
C VAL A 73 -1.06 -5.53 5.52
N VAL A 74 -2.24 -5.34 4.92
CA VAL A 74 -3.15 -4.25 5.22
C VAL A 74 -4.48 -4.83 5.68
N ILE A 75 -4.86 -4.54 6.92
CA ILE A 75 -6.12 -4.98 7.51
C ILE A 75 -7.01 -3.76 7.72
N ARG A 76 -8.23 -3.81 7.20
CA ARG A 76 -9.26 -2.79 7.41
C ARG A 76 -10.28 -3.28 8.43
N GLN A 77 -10.57 -2.46 9.44
CA GLN A 77 -11.67 -2.66 10.37
C GLN A 77 -13.02 -2.21 9.77
N ALA A 78 -14.13 -2.66 10.36
CA ALA A 78 -15.45 -2.21 9.94
C ALA A 78 -15.60 -0.70 10.15
N GLY A 79 -16.19 -0.01 9.16
CA GLY A 79 -16.29 1.45 9.22
C GLY A 79 -16.79 2.09 7.92
N PRO A 80 -16.94 3.42 7.88
CA PRO A 80 -17.50 4.14 6.74
C PRO A 80 -16.66 3.97 5.47
N ALA A 81 -17.35 3.92 4.32
CA ALA A 81 -16.71 3.84 3.02
C ALA A 81 -16.08 5.19 2.65
N ARG A 82 -14.74 5.25 2.75
CA ARG A 82 -13.90 6.38 2.36
C ARG A 82 -12.81 5.91 1.38
N SER A 83 -12.37 6.82 0.52
CA SER A 83 -11.17 6.63 -0.30
C SER A 83 -9.94 6.99 0.52
N ASP A 84 -9.10 6.00 0.81
CA ASP A 84 -7.88 6.14 1.60
C ASP A 84 -6.66 5.72 0.77
N LYS A 85 -5.46 6.02 1.24
CA LYS A 85 -4.20 5.68 0.54
C LYS A 85 -3.10 5.28 1.51
N LEU A 86 -2.26 4.35 1.09
CA LEU A 86 -0.95 4.10 1.69
C LEU A 86 0.11 4.81 0.87
N ILE A 87 1.06 5.42 1.57
CA ILE A 87 2.25 6.05 1.00
C ILE A 87 3.45 5.26 1.48
N LEU A 88 4.18 4.65 0.57
CA LEU A 88 5.45 4.00 0.82
C LEU A 88 6.55 5.02 0.50
N GLN A 89 7.31 5.42 1.51
CA GLN A 89 8.46 6.30 1.37
C GLN A 89 9.72 5.44 1.44
N PHE A 90 10.62 5.56 0.47
CA PHE A 90 11.83 4.74 0.45
C PHE A 90 13.07 5.52 0.06
N LEU A 91 14.21 5.05 0.58
CA LEU A 91 15.54 5.59 0.33
C LEU A 91 16.55 4.43 0.29
N PRO A 92 17.60 4.52 -0.54
CA PRO A 92 18.72 3.59 -0.47
C PRO A 92 19.43 3.71 0.87
N CYS A 93 19.81 2.59 1.47
CA CYS A 93 20.53 2.51 2.73
C CYS A 93 21.70 1.53 2.64
N GLY A 94 22.70 1.75 3.50
CA GLY A 94 23.81 0.82 3.69
C GLY A 94 23.40 -0.40 4.52
N LYS A 95 24.21 -1.46 4.45
CA LYS A 95 24.00 -2.69 5.26
C LYS A 95 24.26 -2.45 6.76
N GLU A 96 25.01 -1.41 7.10
CA GLU A 96 25.33 -1.01 8.49
C GLU A 96 24.12 -0.44 9.24
N VAL A 97 23.05 -0.09 8.53
CA VAL A 97 21.84 0.47 9.13
C VAL A 97 20.97 -0.67 9.67
N GLU A 98 20.87 -0.74 10.99
CA GLU A 98 20.04 -1.73 11.70
C GLU A 98 18.63 -1.19 12.00
N ASP A 99 18.50 0.12 12.25
CA ASP A 99 17.25 0.75 12.66
C ASP A 99 16.62 1.62 11.57
N CYS A 100 15.55 1.11 10.95
CA CYS A 100 14.86 1.82 9.86
C CYS A 100 14.24 3.15 10.35
N LYS A 101 13.73 3.18 11.59
CA LYS A 101 13.11 4.41 12.14
C LYS A 101 14.13 5.51 12.38
N GLU A 102 15.29 5.18 12.95
CA GLU A 102 16.37 6.15 13.17
C GLU A 102 16.97 6.63 11.86
N PHE A 103 17.13 5.73 10.87
CA PHE A 103 17.55 6.11 9.53
C PHE A 103 16.65 7.18 8.90
N PHE A 104 15.33 7.01 8.97
CA PHE A 104 14.42 8.03 8.45
C PHE A 104 14.44 9.34 9.25
N LYS A 105 14.66 9.28 10.58
CA LYS A 105 14.84 10.51 11.38
C LYS A 105 16.11 11.27 10.99
N GLN A 106 17.20 10.54 10.71
CA GLN A 106 18.46 11.14 10.29
C GLN A 106 18.34 11.69 8.87
N ALA A 107 17.75 10.92 7.95
CA ALA A 107 17.45 11.38 6.58
C ALA A 107 16.59 12.65 6.56
N ASP A 108 15.61 12.76 7.46
CA ASP A 108 14.79 13.97 7.62
C ASP A 108 15.63 15.18 8.08
N LYS A 109 16.63 14.98 8.96
CA LYS A 109 17.56 16.05 9.41
C LYS A 109 18.52 16.47 8.30
N ASP A 110 18.99 15.50 7.53
CA ASP A 110 19.92 15.72 6.41
C ASP A 110 19.22 16.29 5.17
N GLY A 111 17.88 16.42 5.20
CA GLY A 111 17.09 16.97 4.11
C GLY A 111 16.92 16.02 2.92
N ALA A 112 17.17 14.72 3.11
CA ALA A 112 16.99 13.72 2.07
C ALA A 112 15.51 13.64 1.67
N LYS A 113 15.24 13.64 0.36
CA LYS A 113 13.88 13.51 -0.17
C LYS A 113 13.60 12.05 -0.51
N PRO A 114 12.83 11.31 0.31
CA PRO A 114 12.49 9.94 -0.01
C PRO A 114 11.60 9.87 -1.25
N GLU A 115 11.86 8.87 -2.08
CA GLU A 115 10.95 8.53 -3.16
C GLU A 115 9.65 7.98 -2.60
N THR A 116 8.56 8.16 -3.35
CA THR A 116 7.23 7.75 -2.87
C THR A 116 6.47 6.88 -3.86
N LEU A 117 5.85 5.83 -3.36
CA LEU A 117 4.88 4.99 -4.05
C LEU A 117 3.55 5.02 -3.31
N ARG A 118 2.47 4.76 -4.03
CA ARG A 118 1.11 4.88 -3.49
C ARG A 118 0.37 3.58 -3.74
N ILE A 119 -0.31 3.09 -2.70
CA ILE A 119 -1.31 2.03 -2.83
C ILE A 119 -2.68 2.64 -2.57
N SER A 120 -3.60 2.47 -3.51
CA SER A 120 -4.97 2.96 -3.38
C SER A 120 -5.80 2.01 -2.50
N LEU A 121 -6.45 2.53 -1.45
CA LEU A 121 -7.37 1.76 -0.61
C LEU A 121 -8.81 2.11 -0.98
N LYS A 122 -9.47 1.21 -1.71
CA LYS A 122 -10.84 1.41 -2.20
C LYS A 122 -11.83 0.57 -1.41
N VAL A 123 -12.93 1.17 -0.96
CA VAL A 123 -14.01 0.46 -0.28
C VAL A 123 -15.18 0.28 -1.24
N ARG A 124 -15.52 -0.96 -1.58
CA ARG A 124 -16.71 -1.27 -2.38
C ARG A 124 -17.94 -1.10 -1.51
N ARG A 125 -18.84 -0.20 -1.90
CA ARG A 125 -20.21 -0.18 -1.37
C ARG A 125 -20.95 -1.32 -2.05
N LYS A 126 -21.50 -2.27 -1.29
CA LYS A 126 -22.45 -3.23 -1.86
C LYS A 126 -23.57 -2.41 -2.49
N PHE A 127 -23.66 -2.40 -3.82
CA PHE A 127 -24.90 -2.04 -4.49
C PHE A 127 -25.94 -3.03 -3.97
N ARG A 128 -26.94 -2.55 -3.20
CA ARG A 128 -28.16 -3.32 -3.05
C ARG A 128 -28.73 -3.43 -4.46
N LEU A 129 -28.53 -4.57 -5.12
CA LEU A 129 -29.43 -4.95 -6.18
C LEU A 129 -30.81 -4.99 -5.51
N LEU A 130 -31.71 -4.13 -5.96
CA LEU A 130 -33.09 -4.04 -5.50
C LEU A 130 -33.70 -5.44 -5.51
N GLN A 131 -33.91 -6.03 -4.33
CA GLN A 131 -34.94 -7.04 -4.16
C GLN A 131 -36.28 -6.31 -4.28
N SER A 132 -36.77 -6.07 -5.49
CA SER A 132 -38.05 -5.38 -5.69
C SER A 132 -38.88 -5.89 -6.86
N ILE A 133 -38.69 -7.12 -7.36
CA ILE A 133 -39.52 -7.62 -8.47
C ILE A 133 -40.27 -8.95 -8.18
N PHE A 134 -40.10 -9.58 -7.01
CA PHE A 134 -40.83 -10.83 -6.69
C PHE A 134 -42.00 -10.67 -5.70
N LEU A 135 -42.69 -9.52 -5.72
CA LEU A 135 -43.94 -9.31 -4.98
C LEU A 135 -44.97 -8.51 -5.82
N MET A 136 -45.08 -8.82 -7.11
CA MET A 136 -46.19 -8.38 -7.97
C MET A 136 -46.69 -9.56 -8.83
N LEU A 137 -46.99 -10.68 -8.18
CA LEU A 137 -47.78 -11.78 -8.74
C LEU A 137 -48.75 -12.23 -7.64
N LYS A 138 -49.79 -11.41 -7.44
CA LYS A 138 -51.05 -11.75 -6.78
C LYS A 138 -52.11 -10.76 -7.24
#